data_AF-A0A357LKT5-F1
#
_entry.id   AF-A0A357LKT5-F1
#
_cell.length_a   1.000
_cell.length_b   1.000
_cell.length_c   1.000
_cell.angle_alpha   90.00
_cell.angle_beta   90.00
_cell.angle_gamma   90.00
#
_symmetry.space_group_name_H-M   'P 1'
#
loop_
_entity.id
_entity.type
_entity.pdbx_description
1 polymer ?
#
loop_
_entity_poly.entity_id
_entity_poly.type
_entity_poly.pdbx_seq_one_letter_code
_entity_poly.pdbx_strand_id
1 'polypeptide(L)' 'MWTKLFLNHPRAVEESYGEHAIFAGRFAAQLFFAAVCALIHALIPGVFEKTASKIVARLYAQTAGRGV' A
#
# COMPACT_ATOMS: atom_id res chain seq x y z
N MET A 1 -0.16 19.66 17.48
CA MET A 1 -1.09 18.73 16.79
C MET A 1 -0.45 18.17 15.52
N TRP A 2 0.05 19.02 14.61
CA TRP A 2 0.78 18.65 13.39
C TRP A 2 2.03 17.77 13.60
N THR A 3 2.83 18.04 14.64
CA THR A 3 4.01 17.25 15.03
C THR A 3 3.67 15.78 15.31
N LYS A 4 2.52 15.48 15.94
CA LYS A 4 2.09 14.10 16.20
C LYS A 4 1.71 13.36 14.92
N LEU A 5 1.00 14.02 14.00
CA LEU A 5 0.51 13.43 12.75
C LEU A 5 1.62 13.19 11.71
N PHE A 6 2.54 14.15 11.58
CA PHE A 6 3.52 14.16 10.50
C PHE A 6 4.93 13.76 10.93
N LEU A 7 5.28 13.81 12.21
CA LEU A 7 6.64 13.53 12.68
C LEU A 7 6.76 12.36 13.65
N ASN A 8 5.68 11.95 14.33
CA ASN A 8 5.78 10.82 15.27
C ASN A 8 5.59 9.45 14.59
N HIS A 9 4.79 9.36 13.52
CA HIS A 9 4.64 8.11 12.78
C HIS A 9 5.88 7.76 11.95
N PRO A 10 6.51 8.69 11.19
CA PRO A 10 7.77 8.40 10.50
C PRO A 10 8.90 8.06 11.47
N ARG A 11 8.99 8.76 12.62
CA ARG A 11 9.99 8.43 13.66
C ARG A 11 9.78 7.08 14.32
N ALA A 12 8.56 6.56 14.40
CA ALA A 12 8.29 5.23 14.94
C ALA A 12 8.80 4.10 14.04
N VAL A 13 9.04 4.40 12.76
CA VAL A 13 9.65 3.49 11.77
C VAL A 13 11.04 3.95 11.33
N GLU A 14 11.66 4.88 12.08
CA GLU A 14 12.98 5.46 11.79
C GLU A 14 13.14 6.11 10.40
N GLU A 15 12.06 6.65 9.83
CA GLU A 15 12.07 7.31 8.51
C GLU A 15 11.91 8.83 8.60
N SER A 16 12.51 9.55 7.66
CA SER A 16 12.13 10.94 7.41
C SER A 16 10.70 11.00 6.85
N TYR A 17 10.03 12.14 7.03
CA TYR A 17 8.66 12.32 6.50
C TYR A 17 8.61 12.13 4.97
N GLY A 18 9.65 12.54 4.25
CA GLY A 18 9.73 12.38 2.79
C GLY A 18 9.79 10.91 2.36
N GLU A 19 10.63 10.11 3.00
CA GLU A 19 10.74 8.67 2.74
C GLU A 19 9.40 7.97 3.03
N HIS A 20 8.79 8.30 4.17
CA HIS A 20 7.52 7.74 4.57
C HIS A 20 6.39 8.12 3.60
N ALA A 21 6.31 9.39 3.18
CA ALA A 21 5.31 9.88 2.24
C ALA A 21 5.45 9.22 0.85
N ILE A 22 6.68 9.04 0.37
CA ILE A 22 6.94 8.35 -0.91
C ILE A 22 6.53 6.88 -0.81
N PHE A 23 6.92 6.19 0.28
CA PHE A 23 6.52 4.80 0.51
C PHE A 23 4.99 4.66 0.56
N ALA A 24 4.33 5.46 1.40
CA ALA A 24 2.88 5.44 1.57
C ALA A 24 2.15 5.77 0.26
N GLY A 25 2.64 6.75 -0.51
CA GLY A 25 2.09 7.10 -1.82
C GLY A 25 2.19 5.96 -2.83
N ARG A 26 3.35 5.28 -2.91
CA ARG A 26 3.53 4.11 -3.79
C ARG A 26 2.67 2.94 -3.36
N PHE A 27 2.59 2.68 -2.05
CA PHE A 27 1.75 1.65 -1.47
C PHE A 27 0.27 1.89 -1.84
N ALA A 28 -0.23 3.11 -1.63
CA ALA A 28 -1.60 3.50 -1.93
C ALA A 28 -1.93 3.34 -3.42
N ALA A 29 -1.02 3.77 -4.32
CA ALA A 29 -1.20 3.62 -5.76
C ALA A 29 -1.32 2.15 -6.19
N GLN A 30 -0.47 1.27 -5.64
CA GLN A 30 -0.53 -0.16 -5.93
C GLN A 30 -1.80 -0.81 -5.37
N LEU A 31 -2.22 -0.45 -4.15
CA LEU A 31 -3.43 -0.96 -3.54
C LEU A 31 -4.68 -0.55 -4.33
N PHE A 32 -4.74 0.73 -4.75
CA PHE A 32 -5.81 1.23 -5.59
C PHE A 32 -5.87 0.48 -6.93
N PHE A 33 -4.73 0.26 -7.57
CA PHE A 33 -4.67 -0.53 -8.80
C PHE A 33 -5.17 -1.98 -8.60
N ALA A 34 -4.81 -2.63 -7.48
CA ALA A 34 -5.33 -3.95 -7.14
C ALA A 34 -6.86 -3.94 -6.99
N ALA A 35 -7.42 -2.90 -6.37
CA ALA A 35 -8.87 -2.74 -6.24
C ALA A 35 -9.56 -2.58 -7.59
N VAL A 36 -8.99 -1.78 -8.51
CA VAL A 36 -9.51 -1.65 -9.89
C VAL A 36 -9.45 -2.99 -10.63
N CYS A 37 -8.35 -3.74 -10.54
CA CYS A 37 -8.26 -5.08 -11.12
C CYS A 37 -9.32 -6.04 -10.57
N ALA A 38 -9.54 -6.05 -9.26
CA ALA A 38 -10.55 -6.88 -8.62
C ALA A 38 -11.97 -6.48 -9.04
N LEU A 39 -12.25 -5.18 -9.16
CA LEU A 39 -13.53 -4.67 -9.64
C LEU A 39 -13.79 -5.11 -11.08
N ILE A 40 -12.80 -4.97 -11.97
CA ILE A 40 -12.92 -5.44 -13.36
C ILE A 40 -13.15 -6.95 -13.40
N HIS A 41 -12.43 -7.73 -12.57
CA HIS A 41 -12.64 -9.18 -12.48
C HIS A 41 -14.06 -9.55 -12.02
N ALA A 42 -14.64 -8.79 -11.08
CA ALA A 42 -16.00 -9.00 -10.61
C ALA A 42 -17.05 -8.72 -11.71
N LEU A 43 -16.76 -7.80 -12.63
CA LEU A 43 -17.64 -7.48 -13.78
C LEU A 43 -17.41 -8.42 -14.97
N ILE A 44 -16.15 -8.81 -15.22
CA ILE A 44 -15.73 -9.65 -16.34
C ILE A 44 -14.85 -10.78 -15.79
N PRO A 45 -15.47 -11.93 -15.42
CA PRO A 45 -14.74 -13.08 -14.91
C PRO A 45 -13.62 -13.51 -15.89
N GLY A 46 -12.46 -13.86 -15.34
CA GLY A 46 -11.28 -14.30 -16.10
C GLY A 46 -10.30 -13.18 -16.48
N VAL A 47 -10.72 -11.91 -16.47
CA VAL A 47 -9.79 -10.78 -16.62
C VAL A 47 -9.12 -10.50 -15.28
N PHE A 48 -7.79 -10.28 -15.27
CA PHE A 48 -7.00 -10.02 -14.05
C PHE A 48 -7.08 -11.09 -12.94
N GLU A 49 -7.37 -12.35 -13.30
CA GLU A 49 -7.71 -13.43 -12.37
C GLU A 49 -6.81 -13.56 -11.14
N LYS A 50 -5.49 -13.39 -11.30
CA LYS A 50 -4.52 -13.43 -10.18
C LYS A 50 -3.83 -12.10 -9.91
N THR A 51 -4.12 -11.05 -10.67
CA THR A 51 -3.37 -9.78 -10.62
C THR A 51 -3.58 -9.07 -9.30
N ALA A 52 -4.85 -8.89 -8.89
CA ALA A 52 -5.18 -8.25 -7.63
C ALA A 52 -4.56 -8.98 -6.43
N SER A 53 -4.74 -10.31 -6.35
CA SER A 53 -4.19 -11.13 -5.26
C SER A 53 -2.66 -11.09 -5.20
N LYS A 54 -1.96 -11.13 -6.34
CA LYS A 54 -0.49 -11.00 -6.39
C LYS A 54 -0.01 -9.63 -5.88
N ILE A 55 -0.71 -8.56 -6.24
CA ILE A 55 -0.37 -7.21 -5.76
C ILE A 55 -0.59 -7.13 -4.25
N VAL A 56 -1.72 -7.60 -3.73
CA VAL A 56 -2.01 -7.61 -2.29
C VAL A 56 -0.98 -8.43 -1.51
N ALA A 57 -0.59 -9.61 -1.99
CA ALA A 57 0.45 -10.42 -1.37
C ALA A 57 1.81 -9.69 -1.32
N ARG A 58 2.16 -8.98 -2.39
CA ARG A 58 3.37 -8.14 -2.43
C ARG A 58 3.29 -6.95 -1.48
N LEU A 59 2.14 -6.31 -1.34
CA LEU A 59 1.92 -5.20 -0.39
C LEU A 59 1.98 -5.67 1.06
N TYR A 60 1.41 -6.85 1.34
CA TYR A 60 1.51 -7.50 2.64
C TYR A 60 2.97 -7.79 3.01
N ALA A 61 3.76 -8.38 2.09
CA ALA A 61 5.18 -8.62 2.34
C ALA A 61 5.98 -7.34 2.62
N GLN A 62 5.66 -6.23 1.94
CA GLN A 62 6.30 -4.93 2.16
C GLN A 62 5.98 -4.32 3.53
N THR A 63 4.79 -4.57 4.06
CA THR A 63 4.34 -4.02 5.35
C THR A 63 4.71 -4.92 6.52
N ALA A 64 4.78 -6.24 6.32
CA ALA A 64 5.21 -7.21 7.32
C ALA A 64 6.64 -6.92 7.85
N GLY A 65 7.53 -6.37 7.03
CA GLY A 65 8.87 -5.96 7.43
C GLY A 65 8.94 -4.58 8.11
N ARG A 66 7.82 -3.86 8.24
CA ARG A 66 7.76 -2.46 8.70
C ARG A 66 7.02 -2.28 10.03
N GLY A 67 6.66 -3.38 10.69
CA GLY A 67 6.18 -3.37 12.08
C GLY A 67 4.75 -2.85 12.27
N VAL A 68 3.78 -3.53 11.67
CA VAL A 68 2.41 -3.60 12.21
C VAL A 68 2.24 -4.85 13.05
#